data_AF-K9Q6J9-F1
#
_entry.id   AF-K9Q6J9-F1
#
_cell.length_a   1.000
_cell.length_b   1.000
_cell.length_c   1.000
_cell.angle_alpha   90.00
_cell.angle_beta   90.00
_cell.angle_gamma   90.00
#
_symmetry.space_group_name_H-M   'P 1'
#
loop_
_entity.id
_entity.type
_entity.pdbx_description
1 polymer ?
#
loop_
_entity_poly.entity_id
_entity_poly.type
_entity_poly.pdbx_seq_one_letter_code
_entity_poly.pdbx_strand_id
1 'polypeptide(L)'
;MTVPSTSFVESPSLNRDCMTLSRHILQQLQSFDAEAQDISAIMNRIALAGKLIARRLSRAGLMEGVLGFTGEENVQGESVKKMDVYANDVFISVFKESGLVCRLASEEMEKPYYIPENCPVGRYTLLYDPIDGSSNVDINLNVGSIFAIRQQEGEDLNGEADDLLQNGHKQLAAGYILYGPSTMLVYSIGKGVHSFILDPSLGEFILAEENIVMPKHGKIYSVNEGNFWQWEESIREYIRYMHRHEGYTARYSGALVGDLHRILTQGGVFLYPGTQKKPEGKLRLLYETAPLAWLVEQAGGKASTGTKPLLDFIPTKLHQRTPAILGSTEDVELVESFISEGQRQLLEVV
;
A
#
# COMPACT_ATOMS: atom_id res chain seq x y z
N MET A 1 20.50 37.65 -43.40
CA MET A 1 21.10 36.59 -42.56
C MET A 1 19.99 36.00 -41.71
N THR A 2 19.46 34.86 -42.12
CA THR A 2 18.46 34.09 -41.38
C THR A 2 19.18 33.31 -40.29
N VAL A 3 18.81 33.58 -39.03
CA VAL A 3 19.28 32.81 -37.88
C VAL A 3 18.69 31.39 -37.99
N PRO A 4 19.49 30.33 -37.95
CA PRO A 4 18.94 28.98 -37.99
C PRO A 4 18.26 28.70 -36.64
N SER A 5 16.98 28.33 -36.69
CA SER A 5 16.24 27.81 -35.55
C SER A 5 16.87 26.48 -35.14
N THR A 6 17.63 26.48 -34.06
CA THR A 6 18.10 25.25 -33.40
C THR A 6 16.89 24.51 -32.85
N SER A 7 16.48 23.45 -33.54
CA SER A 7 15.58 22.44 -32.99
C SER A 7 16.27 21.82 -31.77
N PHE A 8 15.73 22.03 -30.58
CA PHE A 8 16.15 21.30 -29.38
C PHE A 8 15.88 19.82 -29.63
N VAL A 9 16.94 19.03 -29.76
CA VAL A 9 16.85 17.57 -29.78
C VAL A 9 16.59 17.16 -28.33
N GLU A 10 15.34 16.82 -28.01
CA GLU A 10 14.98 16.26 -26.71
C GLU A 10 15.80 14.99 -26.47
N SER A 11 16.61 14.97 -25.42
CA SER A 11 17.31 13.77 -24.98
C SER A 11 16.38 12.93 -24.10
N PRO A 12 16.00 11.71 -24.53
CA PRO A 12 15.04 10.88 -23.79
C PRO A 12 15.50 10.57 -22.35
N SER A 13 16.82 10.46 -22.14
CA SER A 13 17.41 10.19 -20.82
C SER A 13 17.23 11.35 -19.85
N LEU A 14 17.49 12.58 -20.28
CA LEU A 14 17.38 13.77 -19.41
C LEU A 14 15.92 14.07 -19.06
N ASN A 15 15.00 13.83 -20.00
CA ASN A 15 13.56 13.97 -19.76
C ASN A 15 13.06 12.96 -18.72
N ARG A 16 13.56 11.73 -18.73
CA ARG A 16 13.23 10.72 -17.71
C ARG A 16 13.82 11.08 -16.35
N ASP A 17 15.09 11.46 -16.31
CA ASP A 17 15.79 11.82 -15.07
C ASP A 17 15.20 13.09 -14.41
N CYS A 18 14.49 13.91 -15.19
CA CYS A 18 13.76 15.10 -14.73
C CYS A 18 12.26 14.86 -14.48
N MET A 19 11.78 13.60 -14.52
CA MET A 19 10.39 13.28 -14.22
C MET A 19 10.20 12.99 -12.73
N THR A 20 10.01 14.06 -11.96
CA THR A 20 9.69 13.97 -10.52
C THR A 20 8.24 13.53 -10.31
N LEU A 21 7.95 13.01 -9.11
CA LEU A 21 6.59 12.61 -8.71
C LEU A 21 5.55 13.73 -8.94
N SER A 22 5.86 14.95 -8.52
CA SER A 22 4.97 16.11 -8.68
C SER A 22 4.62 16.40 -10.14
N ARG A 23 5.65 16.45 -10.99
CA ARG A 23 5.49 16.70 -12.43
C ARG A 23 4.65 15.61 -13.08
N HIS A 24 4.94 14.35 -12.75
CA HIS A 24 4.23 13.22 -13.33
C HIS A 24 2.73 13.22 -12.95
N ILE A 25 2.39 13.50 -11.69
CA ILE A 25 0.98 13.56 -11.26
C ILE A 25 0.19 14.62 -12.04
N LEU A 26 0.72 15.83 -12.15
CA LEU A 26 0.07 16.90 -12.91
C LEU A 26 -0.09 16.52 -14.40
N GLN A 27 0.90 15.85 -14.98
CA GLN A 27 0.81 15.33 -16.34
C GLN A 27 -0.26 14.25 -16.50
N GLN A 28 -0.36 13.30 -15.57
CA GLN A 28 -1.38 12.24 -15.60
C GLN A 28 -2.80 12.81 -15.44
N LEU A 29 -2.96 13.84 -14.62
CA LEU A 29 -4.26 14.52 -14.47
C LEU A 29 -4.64 15.33 -15.71
N GLN A 30 -3.66 15.73 -16.54
CA GLN A 30 -3.85 16.61 -17.71
C GLN A 30 -4.57 17.92 -17.35
N SER A 31 -4.43 18.32 -16.09
CA SER A 31 -5.06 19.51 -15.52
C SER A 31 -4.10 20.19 -14.57
N PHE A 32 -4.28 21.49 -14.42
CA PHE A 32 -3.59 22.33 -13.44
C PHE A 32 -4.61 23.06 -12.54
N ASP A 33 -5.83 22.55 -12.48
CA ASP A 33 -6.86 23.05 -11.56
C ASP A 33 -6.49 22.80 -10.08
N ALA A 34 -7.31 23.36 -9.18
CA ALA A 34 -7.07 23.27 -7.75
C ALA A 34 -7.01 21.81 -7.25
N GLU A 35 -7.91 20.95 -7.73
CA GLU A 35 -7.95 19.54 -7.34
C GLU A 35 -6.67 18.80 -7.76
N ALA A 36 -6.18 19.05 -8.97
CA ALA A 36 -4.93 18.46 -9.44
C ALA A 36 -3.71 18.94 -8.65
N GLN A 37 -3.68 20.23 -8.30
CA GLN A 37 -2.63 20.77 -7.43
C GLN A 37 -2.69 20.17 -6.03
N ASP A 38 -3.89 19.98 -5.46
CA ASP A 38 -4.08 19.39 -4.14
C ASP A 38 -3.57 17.94 -4.11
N ILE A 39 -3.99 17.10 -5.07
CA ILE A 39 -3.52 15.71 -5.15
C ILE A 39 -2.00 15.66 -5.34
N SER A 40 -1.43 16.50 -6.21
CA SER A 40 0.02 16.59 -6.37
C SER A 40 0.73 17.00 -5.08
N ALA A 41 0.17 17.95 -4.33
CA ALA A 41 0.73 18.43 -3.08
C ALA A 41 0.65 17.35 -1.97
N ILE A 42 -0.48 16.65 -1.87
CA ILE A 42 -0.66 15.53 -0.93
C ILE A 42 0.37 14.44 -1.22
N MET A 43 0.52 14.04 -2.48
CA MET A 43 1.50 13.02 -2.87
C MET A 43 2.95 13.44 -2.58
N ASN A 44 3.30 14.72 -2.77
CA ASN A 44 4.61 15.24 -2.36
C ASN A 44 4.81 15.20 -0.84
N ARG A 45 3.76 15.43 -0.05
CA ARG A 45 3.81 15.28 1.42
C ARG A 45 3.99 13.82 1.82
N ILE A 46 3.32 12.88 1.16
CA ILE A 46 3.54 11.43 1.34
C ILE A 46 5.00 11.07 1.02
N ALA A 47 5.54 11.59 -0.10
CA ALA A 47 6.94 11.38 -0.45
C ALA A 47 7.90 11.97 0.59
N LEU A 48 7.60 13.12 1.18
CA LEU A 48 8.38 13.68 2.29
C LEU A 48 8.35 12.77 3.52
N ALA A 49 7.17 12.28 3.91
CA ALA A 49 7.03 11.32 5.01
C ALA A 49 7.88 10.06 4.75
N GLY A 50 7.79 9.50 3.54
CA GLY A 50 8.60 8.35 3.12
C GLY A 50 10.10 8.61 3.17
N LYS A 51 10.57 9.79 2.75
CA LYS A 51 11.99 10.18 2.85
C LYS A 51 12.48 10.24 4.30
N LEU A 52 11.66 10.77 5.21
CA LEU A 52 11.99 10.85 6.63
C LEU A 52 12.07 9.46 7.27
N ILE A 53 11.09 8.59 6.96
CA ILE A 53 11.05 7.20 7.43
C ILE A 53 12.25 6.41 6.86
N ALA A 54 12.50 6.48 5.56
CA ALA A 54 13.63 5.81 4.91
C ALA A 54 14.98 6.24 5.53
N ARG A 55 15.14 7.55 5.79
CA ARG A 55 16.33 8.06 6.47
C ARG A 55 16.50 7.48 7.88
N ARG A 56 15.42 7.32 8.65
CA ARG A 56 15.47 6.70 9.98
C ARG A 56 15.79 5.21 9.89
N LEU A 57 15.12 4.47 9.01
CA LEU A 57 15.33 3.04 8.77
C LEU A 57 16.79 2.73 8.37
N SER A 58 17.36 3.49 7.44
CA SER A 58 18.76 3.31 6.98
C SER A 58 19.82 3.49 8.08
N ARG A 59 19.43 4.05 9.23
CA ARG A 59 20.30 4.30 10.40
C ARG A 59 19.82 3.57 11.65
N ALA A 60 18.79 2.74 11.56
CA ALA A 60 18.14 2.13 12.72
C ALA A 60 19.13 1.29 13.55
N GLY A 61 20.03 0.53 12.91
CA GLY A 61 21.08 -0.23 13.61
C GLY A 61 22.23 0.59 14.21
N LEU A 62 22.30 1.89 13.92
CA LEU A 62 23.30 2.82 14.49
C LEU A 62 22.71 3.72 15.57
N MET A 63 21.40 3.74 15.73
CA MET A 63 20.68 4.57 16.68
C MET A 63 20.25 3.68 17.86
N GLU A 64 20.80 3.93 19.05
CA GLU A 64 20.39 3.23 20.28
C GLU A 64 18.85 3.27 20.42
N GLY A 65 18.26 2.10 20.73
CA GLY A 65 16.84 1.87 20.99
C GLY A 65 15.87 1.90 19.80
N VAL A 66 16.32 2.09 18.55
CA VAL A 66 15.42 2.08 17.37
C VAL A 66 15.01 0.67 16.96
N LEU A 67 15.86 -0.32 17.25
CA LEU A 67 15.56 -1.75 17.07
C LEU A 67 15.03 -2.31 18.40
N GLY A 68 13.81 -2.84 18.38
CA GLY A 68 13.02 -3.11 19.58
C GLY A 68 13.33 -4.45 20.25
N PHE A 69 14.40 -4.51 21.06
CA PHE A 69 14.49 -5.51 22.16
C PHE A 69 15.16 -5.03 23.45
N THR A 70 15.63 -3.79 23.56
CA THR A 70 16.28 -3.29 24.78
C THR A 70 15.48 -2.13 25.36
N GLY A 71 14.86 -2.34 26.52
CA GLY A 71 14.19 -1.32 27.32
C GLY A 71 15.17 -0.34 27.98
N GLU A 72 16.14 0.16 27.23
CA GLU A 72 17.15 1.10 27.71
C GLU A 72 16.82 2.52 27.22
N GLU A 73 16.70 3.44 28.18
CA GLU A 73 16.67 4.89 27.95
C GLU A 73 18.01 5.33 27.35
N ASN A 74 17.98 6.17 26.31
CA ASN A 74 19.21 6.76 25.78
C ASN A 74 19.92 7.57 26.88
N VAL A 75 21.24 7.73 26.76
CA VAL A 75 22.14 8.48 27.67
C VAL A 75 21.75 9.96 27.88
N GLN A 76 20.70 10.44 27.21
CA GLN A 76 20.11 11.78 27.31
C GLN A 76 18.71 11.82 27.94
N GLY A 77 18.19 10.69 28.45
CA GLY A 77 16.89 10.63 29.15
C GLY A 77 15.66 10.72 28.23
N GLU A 78 15.82 10.51 26.92
CA GLU A 78 14.70 10.39 25.98
C GLU A 78 14.36 8.92 25.74
N SER A 79 13.06 8.58 25.83
CA SER A 79 12.56 7.25 25.48
C SER A 79 12.64 7.04 23.97
N VAL A 80 13.29 5.97 23.54
CA VAL A 80 13.41 5.68 22.11
C VAL A 80 12.06 5.17 21.59
N LYS A 81 11.46 5.94 20.67
CA LYS A 81 10.20 5.56 20.03
C LYS A 81 10.43 4.38 19.09
N LYS A 82 9.56 3.37 19.18
CA LYS A 82 9.45 2.28 18.19
C LYS A 82 9.22 2.86 16.80
N MET A 83 9.68 2.16 15.77
CA MET A 83 9.58 2.61 14.38
C MET A 83 8.14 2.93 13.97
N ASP A 84 7.17 2.11 14.38
CA ASP A 84 5.75 2.30 14.05
C ASP A 84 5.21 3.63 14.58
N VAL A 85 5.51 3.94 15.85
CA VAL A 85 5.14 5.21 16.50
C VAL A 85 5.83 6.39 15.82
N TYR A 86 7.13 6.27 15.52
CA TYR A 86 7.87 7.32 14.82
C TYR A 86 7.29 7.60 13.44
N ALA A 87 6.98 6.56 12.66
CA ALA A 87 6.44 6.70 11.33
C ALA A 87 5.03 7.33 11.35
N ASN A 88 4.18 6.93 12.31
CA ASN A 88 2.88 7.57 12.50
C ASN A 88 3.02 9.06 12.84
N ASP A 89 3.93 9.41 13.76
CA ASP A 89 4.21 10.81 14.13
C ASP A 89 4.74 11.62 12.94
N VAL A 90 5.53 11.01 12.06
CA VAL A 90 6.01 11.64 10.82
C VAL A 90 4.85 11.98 9.90
N PHE A 91 3.93 11.04 9.64
CA PHE A 91 2.74 11.31 8.83
C PHE A 91 1.89 12.43 9.42
N ILE A 92 1.61 12.39 10.73
CA ILE A 92 0.86 13.46 11.41
C ILE A 92 1.57 14.81 11.24
N SER A 93 2.87 14.87 11.53
CA SER A 93 3.64 16.12 11.51
C SER A 93 3.72 16.74 10.11
N VAL A 94 3.89 15.91 9.07
CA VAL A 94 3.99 16.39 7.68
C VAL A 94 2.66 16.96 7.17
N PHE A 95 1.53 16.49 7.69
CA PHE A 95 0.19 16.91 7.24
C PHE A 95 -0.50 17.93 8.14
N LYS A 96 -0.19 17.98 9.44
CA LYS A 96 -0.86 18.84 10.43
C LYS A 96 -0.90 20.31 10.03
N GLU A 97 0.17 20.84 9.46
CA GLU A 97 0.28 22.25 9.04
C GLU A 97 0.33 22.41 7.52
N SER A 98 -0.19 21.42 6.78
CA SER A 98 -0.12 21.39 5.32
C SER A 98 -1.24 22.17 4.62
N GLY A 99 -2.41 22.32 5.25
CA GLY A 99 -3.61 22.83 4.58
C GLY A 99 -4.30 21.84 3.64
N LEU A 100 -3.81 20.59 3.52
CA LEU A 100 -4.20 19.68 2.43
C LEU A 100 -5.22 18.59 2.81
N VAL A 101 -5.23 18.14 4.06
CA VAL A 101 -6.11 17.05 4.51
C VAL A 101 -6.87 17.46 5.77
N CYS A 102 -8.16 17.17 5.80
CA CYS A 102 -9.05 17.36 6.96
C CYS A 102 -8.72 16.43 8.11
N ARG A 103 -8.34 15.20 7.77
CA ARG A 103 -8.16 14.14 8.75
C ARG A 103 -7.26 13.03 8.23
N LEU A 104 -6.71 12.32 9.19
CA LEU A 104 -5.79 11.21 9.03
C LEU A 104 -6.39 9.96 9.70
N ALA A 105 -6.41 8.84 9.01
CA ALA A 105 -6.80 7.55 9.59
C ALA A 105 -5.62 6.58 9.46
N SER A 106 -5.19 6.00 10.57
CA SER A 106 -3.98 5.17 10.64
C SER A 106 -4.28 3.85 11.32
N GLU A 107 -3.54 2.80 10.94
CA GLU A 107 -3.52 1.52 11.68
C GLU A 107 -3.15 1.73 13.15
N GLU A 108 -2.29 2.71 13.43
CA GLU A 108 -1.74 3.04 14.75
C GLU A 108 -2.65 3.98 15.59
N MET A 109 -3.86 4.31 15.10
CA MET A 109 -4.78 5.23 15.78
C MET A 109 -6.17 4.63 15.92
N GLU A 110 -6.71 4.62 17.15
CA GLU A 110 -8.07 4.11 17.41
C GLU A 110 -9.15 4.91 16.66
N LYS A 111 -9.00 6.25 16.63
CA LYS A 111 -9.90 7.18 15.95
C LYS A 111 -9.15 8.03 14.93
N PRO A 112 -9.85 8.59 13.92
CA PRO A 112 -9.23 9.53 13.00
C PRO A 112 -8.66 10.76 13.73
N TYR A 113 -7.51 11.24 13.28
CA TYR A 113 -6.91 12.48 13.74
C TYR A 113 -7.41 13.63 12.87
N TYR A 114 -8.21 14.52 13.44
CA TYR A 114 -8.78 15.67 12.74
C TYR A 114 -7.85 16.87 12.77
N ILE A 115 -7.86 17.60 11.66
CA ILE A 115 -7.16 18.88 11.47
C ILE A 115 -8.20 19.89 10.96
N PRO A 116 -9.08 20.39 11.86
CA PRO A 116 -10.21 21.25 11.49
C PRO A 116 -9.81 22.49 10.70
N GLU A 117 -8.60 23.00 10.93
CA GLU A 117 -8.04 24.18 10.26
C GLU A 117 -7.85 23.97 8.75
N ASN A 118 -7.64 22.72 8.31
CA ASN A 118 -7.46 22.36 6.90
C ASN A 118 -8.81 22.10 6.19
N CYS A 119 -9.87 21.80 6.95
CA CYS A 119 -11.16 21.37 6.41
C CYS A 119 -11.88 22.37 5.49
N PRO A 120 -11.74 23.70 5.67
CA PRO A 120 -12.35 24.67 4.75
C PRO A 120 -11.69 24.72 3.36
N VAL A 121 -10.47 24.20 3.22
CA VAL A 121 -9.66 24.30 2.00
C VAL A 121 -9.71 23.00 1.19
N GLY A 122 -9.33 21.88 1.81
CA GLY A 122 -9.20 20.58 1.15
C GLY A 122 -9.91 19.48 1.93
N ARG A 123 -11.03 18.99 1.38
CA ARG A 123 -11.86 17.93 2.00
C ARG A 123 -11.32 16.51 1.78
N TYR A 124 -10.01 16.34 1.92
CA TYR A 124 -9.34 15.05 1.72
C TYR A 124 -9.11 14.32 3.06
N THR A 125 -9.18 12.99 2.99
CA THR A 125 -8.76 12.08 4.05
C THR A 125 -7.59 11.25 3.55
N LEU A 126 -6.50 11.20 4.34
CA LEU A 126 -5.41 10.25 4.12
C LEU A 126 -5.60 9.06 5.05
N LEU A 127 -5.75 7.87 4.45
CA LEU A 127 -5.72 6.59 5.13
C LEU A 127 -4.33 5.99 4.94
N TYR A 128 -3.69 5.48 5.98
CA TYR A 128 -2.35 4.90 5.84
C TYR A 128 -2.03 3.81 6.86
N ASP A 129 -1.18 2.88 6.44
CA ASP A 129 -0.37 2.05 7.33
C ASP A 129 1.05 2.66 7.34
N PRO A 130 1.50 3.23 8.47
CA PRO A 130 2.78 3.90 8.53
C PRO A 130 3.95 2.93 8.33
N ILE A 131 3.86 1.70 8.85
CA ILE A 131 4.89 0.64 8.74
C ILE A 131 4.22 -0.73 8.61
N ASP A 132 4.03 -1.16 7.36
CA ASP A 132 3.72 -2.55 7.05
C ASP A 132 4.98 -3.42 7.23
N GLY A 133 4.76 -4.60 7.81
CA GLY A 133 5.83 -5.54 8.12
C GLY A 133 6.66 -5.12 9.33
N SER A 134 6.09 -4.45 10.33
CA SER A 134 6.81 -3.99 11.54
C SER A 134 7.70 -5.08 12.21
N SER A 135 7.29 -6.35 12.17
CA SER A 135 8.11 -7.48 12.65
C SER A 135 9.44 -7.68 11.91
N ASN A 136 9.59 -7.11 10.72
CA ASN A 136 10.77 -7.19 9.87
C ASN A 136 11.78 -6.08 10.14
N VAL A 137 11.40 -5.01 10.88
CA VAL A 137 12.27 -3.86 11.14
C VAL A 137 13.54 -4.28 11.90
N ASP A 138 13.38 -5.07 12.97
CA ASP A 138 14.48 -5.45 13.85
C ASP A 138 15.51 -6.40 13.22
N ILE A 139 15.09 -7.08 12.14
CA ILE A 139 15.91 -8.07 11.42
C ILE A 139 16.37 -7.57 10.05
N ASN A 140 16.23 -6.26 9.79
CA ASN A 140 16.71 -5.59 8.58
C ASN A 140 16.16 -6.23 7.28
N LEU A 141 14.89 -6.64 7.31
CA LEU A 141 14.17 -7.08 6.12
C LEU A 141 13.35 -5.93 5.54
N ASN A 142 12.79 -6.14 4.34
CA ASN A 142 11.95 -5.14 3.71
C ASN A 142 10.68 -4.86 4.53
N VAL A 143 10.32 -3.59 4.56
CA VAL A 143 9.10 -3.03 5.17
C VAL A 143 8.53 -1.97 4.22
N GLY A 144 7.33 -1.48 4.50
CA GLY A 144 6.72 -0.46 3.65
C GLY A 144 5.78 0.48 4.39
N SER A 145 5.30 1.51 3.71
CA SER A 145 4.13 2.28 4.13
C SER A 145 3.06 2.15 3.06
N ILE A 146 1.79 2.02 3.45
CA ILE A 146 0.66 1.94 2.52
C ILE A 146 -0.18 3.20 2.70
N PHE A 147 -0.75 3.73 1.62
CA PHE A 147 -1.60 4.90 1.71
C PHE A 147 -2.75 4.87 0.69
N ALA A 148 -3.84 5.53 1.06
CA ALA A 148 -4.94 5.89 0.18
C ALA A 148 -5.48 7.27 0.50
N ILE A 149 -5.91 7.98 -0.53
CA ILE A 149 -6.49 9.31 -0.48
C ILE A 149 -7.96 9.18 -0.86
N ARG A 150 -8.85 9.73 -0.02
CA ARG A 150 -10.29 9.75 -0.26
C ARG A 150 -10.84 11.16 -0.14
N GLN A 151 -11.87 11.45 -0.92
CA GLN A 151 -12.69 12.64 -0.72
C GLN A 151 -13.62 12.41 0.47
N GLN A 152 -13.73 13.39 1.36
CA GLN A 152 -14.75 13.40 2.41
C GLN A 152 -16.12 13.66 1.78
N GLU A 153 -17.10 12.82 2.14
CA GLU A 153 -18.49 12.97 1.72
C GLU A 153 -19.36 13.44 2.91
N GLY A 154 -20.26 14.40 2.66
CA GLY A 154 -21.16 14.92 3.69
C GLY A 154 -20.46 15.75 4.78
N GLU A 155 -21.07 15.82 5.96
CA GLU A 155 -20.50 16.46 7.15
C GLU A 155 -20.30 15.41 8.24
N ASP A 156 -19.10 15.38 8.82
CA ASP A 156 -18.69 14.39 9.83
C ASP A 156 -18.87 14.97 11.24
N LEU A 157 -20.14 15.25 11.58
CA LEU A 157 -20.49 15.99 12.80
C LEU A 157 -20.25 15.18 14.09
N ASN A 158 -20.25 13.85 14.01
CA ASN A 158 -20.01 12.96 15.15
C ASN A 158 -18.52 12.63 15.35
N GLY A 159 -17.65 12.96 14.38
CA GLY A 159 -16.22 12.69 14.44
C GLY A 159 -15.87 11.20 14.32
N GLU A 160 -16.78 10.38 13.79
CA GLU A 160 -16.58 8.93 13.64
C GLU A 160 -16.12 8.54 12.22
N ALA A 161 -16.05 9.50 11.30
CA ALA A 161 -15.64 9.31 9.91
C ALA A 161 -16.47 8.24 9.17
N ASP A 162 -17.78 8.28 9.37
CA ASP A 162 -18.72 7.33 8.78
C ASP A 162 -18.70 7.32 7.23
N ASP A 163 -18.29 8.41 6.60
CA ASP A 163 -18.12 8.48 5.14
C ASP A 163 -16.93 7.65 4.62
N LEU A 164 -16.02 7.22 5.51
CA LEU A 164 -15.01 6.20 5.18
C LEU A 164 -15.61 4.80 5.10
N LEU A 165 -16.80 4.56 5.66
CA LEU A 165 -17.50 3.27 5.65
C LEU A 165 -18.20 3.00 4.30
N GLN A 166 -17.41 3.05 3.24
CA GLN A 166 -17.83 2.84 1.86
C GLN A 166 -16.85 1.90 1.15
N ASN A 167 -17.22 1.47 -0.05
CA ASN A 167 -16.42 0.56 -0.86
C ASN A 167 -15.07 1.20 -1.29
N GLY A 168 -14.11 0.35 -1.65
CA GLY A 168 -12.75 0.74 -2.00
C GLY A 168 -12.61 1.49 -3.33
N HIS A 169 -13.66 1.54 -4.16
CA HIS A 169 -13.65 2.28 -5.44
C HIS A 169 -13.65 3.81 -5.25
N LYS A 170 -13.92 4.29 -4.04
CA LYS A 170 -13.95 5.72 -3.68
C LYS A 170 -12.58 6.34 -3.42
N GLN A 171 -11.50 5.59 -3.66
CA GLN A 171 -10.13 6.09 -3.55
C GLN A 171 -9.79 6.99 -4.74
N LEU A 172 -9.22 8.16 -4.48
CA LEU A 172 -8.76 9.12 -5.50
C LEU A 172 -7.32 8.87 -5.92
N ALA A 173 -6.51 8.38 -4.99
CA ALA A 173 -5.13 7.94 -5.22
C ALA A 173 -4.73 6.94 -4.13
N ALA A 174 -3.93 5.93 -4.49
CA ALA A 174 -3.42 4.95 -3.54
C ALA A 174 -2.05 4.48 -3.97
N GLY A 175 -1.31 3.95 -3.02
CA GLY A 175 0.05 3.54 -3.26
C GLY A 175 0.71 2.91 -2.05
N TYR A 176 1.97 2.60 -2.22
CA TYR A 176 2.85 2.22 -1.15
C TYR A 176 4.26 2.78 -1.36
N ILE A 177 5.00 2.87 -0.28
CA ILE A 177 6.44 3.13 -0.27
C ILE A 177 7.10 1.85 0.21
N LEU A 178 7.98 1.27 -0.60
CA LEU A 178 8.77 0.10 -0.25
C LEU A 178 10.14 0.56 0.24
N TYR A 179 10.48 0.21 1.48
CA TYR A 179 11.81 0.41 2.08
C TYR A 179 12.62 -0.87 1.93
N GLY A 180 13.13 -1.10 0.73
CA GLY A 180 13.98 -2.24 0.39
C GLY A 180 15.46 -1.85 0.19
N PRO A 181 16.21 -2.60 -0.64
CA PRO A 181 17.56 -2.22 -1.06
C PRO A 181 17.63 -0.81 -1.68
N SER A 182 16.57 -0.40 -2.35
CA SER A 182 16.26 0.98 -2.73
C SER A 182 14.90 1.36 -2.18
N THR A 183 14.70 2.65 -1.86
CA THR A 183 13.37 3.16 -1.50
C THR A 183 12.57 3.44 -2.77
N MET A 184 11.41 2.81 -2.90
CA MET A 184 10.53 2.96 -4.06
C MET A 184 9.17 3.51 -3.62
N LEU A 185 8.56 4.36 -4.43
CA LEU A 185 7.16 4.78 -4.27
C LEU A 185 6.40 4.27 -5.48
N VAL A 186 5.35 3.50 -5.24
CA VAL A 186 4.47 2.96 -6.28
C VAL A 186 3.06 3.48 -6.04
N TYR A 187 2.41 4.05 -7.04
CA TYR A 187 1.09 4.62 -6.87
C TYR A 187 0.20 4.51 -8.12
N SER A 188 -1.09 4.72 -7.91
CA SER A 188 -2.08 4.98 -8.95
C SER A 188 -3.01 6.13 -8.54
N ILE A 189 -3.49 6.88 -9.54
CA ILE A 189 -4.58 7.86 -9.43
C ILE A 189 -5.78 7.44 -10.32
N GLY A 190 -5.92 6.14 -10.59
CA GLY A 190 -6.93 5.59 -11.52
C GLY A 190 -6.53 5.65 -13.00
N LYS A 191 -5.26 5.98 -13.28
CA LYS A 191 -4.69 6.05 -14.64
C LYS A 191 -3.39 5.25 -14.70
N GLY A 192 -3.51 3.93 -14.57
CA GLY A 192 -2.37 3.02 -14.54
C GLY A 192 -1.59 3.07 -13.22
N VAL A 193 -0.56 2.23 -13.12
CA VAL A 193 0.32 2.11 -11.94
C VAL A 193 1.72 2.53 -12.32
N HIS A 194 2.36 3.34 -11.48
CA HIS A 194 3.67 3.94 -11.78
C HIS A 194 4.61 3.75 -10.60
N SER A 195 5.90 3.53 -10.87
CA SER A 195 6.93 3.40 -9.85
C SER A 195 8.00 4.48 -9.96
N PHE A 196 8.48 4.92 -8.80
CA PHE A 196 9.51 5.92 -8.64
C PHE A 196 10.57 5.37 -7.69
N ILE A 197 11.83 5.71 -7.95
CA ILE A 197 12.95 5.38 -7.07
C ILE A 197 13.45 6.68 -6.43
N LEU A 198 13.69 6.65 -5.12
CA LEU A 198 14.31 7.76 -4.41
C LEU A 198 15.78 7.87 -4.83
N ASP A 199 16.17 9.00 -5.39
CA ASP A 199 17.57 9.41 -5.51
C ASP A 199 17.97 10.17 -4.23
N PRO A 200 18.81 9.60 -3.35
CA PRO A 200 19.20 10.25 -2.11
C PRO A 200 20.08 11.50 -2.32
N SER A 201 20.76 11.62 -3.47
CA SER A 201 21.63 12.75 -3.78
C SER A 201 20.84 14.00 -4.16
N LEU A 202 19.72 13.82 -4.85
CA LEU A 202 18.76 14.88 -5.18
C LEU A 202 17.72 15.08 -4.08
N GLY A 203 17.45 14.02 -3.29
CA GLY A 203 16.36 14.00 -2.34
C GLY A 203 14.99 13.92 -3.02
N GLU A 204 14.91 13.37 -4.23
CA GLU A 204 13.70 13.34 -5.06
C GLU A 204 13.35 11.92 -5.52
N PHE A 205 12.05 11.66 -5.67
CA PHE A 205 11.55 10.44 -6.30
C PHE A 205 11.52 10.66 -7.82
N ILE A 206 12.32 9.89 -8.54
CA ILE A 206 12.44 9.94 -10.00
C ILE A 206 11.72 8.74 -10.62
N LEU A 207 10.97 8.99 -11.68
CA LEU A 207 10.21 7.95 -12.39
C LEU A 207 11.12 6.81 -12.84
N ALA A 208 10.74 5.59 -12.45
CA ALA A 208 11.44 4.36 -12.82
C ALA A 208 10.69 3.57 -13.90
N GLU A 209 9.37 3.42 -13.74
CA GLU A 209 8.51 2.69 -14.67
C GLU A 209 7.10 3.30 -14.70
N GLU A 210 6.55 3.51 -15.89
CA GLU A 210 5.17 3.96 -16.09
C GLU A 210 4.29 2.80 -16.55
N ASN A 211 3.01 2.84 -16.16
CA ASN A 211 1.97 1.91 -16.61
C ASN A 211 2.36 0.44 -16.42
N ILE A 212 2.78 0.10 -15.21
CA ILE A 212 3.08 -1.28 -14.81
C ILE A 212 1.87 -2.16 -15.10
N VAL A 213 2.08 -3.21 -15.89
CA VAL A 213 1.09 -4.23 -16.20
C VAL A 213 1.48 -5.52 -15.52
N MET A 214 0.59 -6.02 -14.66
CA MET A 214 0.79 -7.28 -13.96
C MET A 214 0.66 -8.46 -14.95
N PRO A 215 1.54 -9.47 -14.88
CA PRO A 215 1.37 -10.71 -15.64
C PRO A 215 0.02 -11.39 -15.34
N LYS A 216 -0.58 -12.04 -16.35
CA LYS A 216 -1.85 -12.76 -16.17
C LYS A 216 -1.74 -14.04 -15.35
N HIS A 217 -0.55 -14.63 -15.31
CA HIS A 217 -0.17 -15.78 -14.50
C HIS A 217 1.30 -15.63 -14.06
N GLY A 218 1.65 -16.18 -12.91
CA GLY A 218 3.04 -16.33 -12.48
C GLY A 218 3.27 -17.54 -11.58
N LYS A 219 4.55 -17.86 -11.41
CA LYS A 219 4.99 -19.07 -10.69
C LYS A 219 5.00 -18.93 -9.17
N ILE A 220 4.74 -17.74 -8.65
CA ILE A 220 4.94 -17.44 -7.23
C ILE A 220 3.62 -17.53 -6.49
N TYR A 221 3.62 -18.26 -5.38
CA TYR A 221 2.56 -18.15 -4.39
C TYR A 221 3.16 -17.66 -3.07
N SER A 222 2.50 -16.68 -2.45
CA SER A 222 2.96 -16.02 -1.24
C SER A 222 1.93 -16.16 -0.13
N VAL A 223 2.24 -16.99 0.87
CA VAL A 223 1.35 -17.27 1.99
C VAL A 223 2.14 -17.78 3.19
N ASN A 224 1.67 -17.49 4.41
CA ASN A 224 2.23 -18.08 5.63
C ASN A 224 1.71 -19.51 5.86
N GLU A 225 2.39 -20.51 5.30
CA GLU A 225 2.05 -21.93 5.47
C GLU A 225 2.12 -22.45 6.92
N GLY A 226 2.70 -21.70 7.86
CA GLY A 226 2.61 -22.01 9.30
C GLY A 226 1.17 -22.05 9.82
N ASN A 227 0.23 -21.43 9.11
CA ASN A 227 -1.19 -21.44 9.43
C ASN A 227 -1.98 -22.59 8.74
N PHE A 228 -1.31 -23.54 8.08
CA PHE A 228 -1.96 -24.59 7.27
C PHE A 228 -3.16 -25.28 7.98
N TRP A 229 -2.94 -25.75 9.21
CA TRP A 229 -3.96 -26.43 10.01
C TRP A 229 -5.02 -25.50 10.62
N GLN A 230 -4.91 -24.19 10.42
CA GLN A 230 -5.86 -23.20 10.90
C GLN A 230 -6.80 -22.72 9.79
N TRP A 231 -6.56 -23.07 8.53
CA TRP A 231 -7.41 -22.69 7.41
C TRP A 231 -8.57 -23.65 7.19
N GLU A 232 -9.57 -23.20 6.44
CA GLU A 232 -10.59 -24.05 5.83
C GLU A 232 -9.97 -25.06 4.86
N GLU A 233 -10.63 -26.19 4.67
CA GLU A 233 -10.09 -27.30 3.86
C GLU A 233 -9.85 -26.90 2.40
N SER A 234 -10.66 -25.99 1.84
CA SER A 234 -10.49 -25.47 0.48
C SER A 234 -9.14 -24.79 0.25
N ILE A 235 -8.70 -23.96 1.20
CA ILE A 235 -7.38 -23.32 1.15
C ILE A 235 -6.27 -24.36 1.29
N ARG A 236 -6.46 -25.38 2.15
CA ARG A 236 -5.48 -26.46 2.29
C ARG A 236 -5.34 -27.27 1.01
N GLU A 237 -6.45 -27.56 0.32
CA GLU A 237 -6.42 -28.24 -0.97
C GLU A 237 -5.72 -27.41 -2.05
N TYR A 238 -5.91 -26.09 -2.07
CA TYR A 238 -5.14 -25.20 -2.93
C TYR A 238 -3.62 -25.30 -2.67
N ILE A 239 -3.19 -25.32 -1.41
CA ILE A 239 -1.77 -25.49 -1.08
C ILE A 239 -1.26 -26.90 -1.42
N ARG A 240 -2.06 -27.95 -1.19
CA ARG A 240 -1.71 -29.31 -1.66
C ARG A 240 -1.60 -29.36 -3.19
N TYR A 241 -2.45 -28.63 -3.91
CA TYR A 241 -2.34 -28.47 -5.36
C TYR A 241 -0.99 -27.85 -5.73
N MET A 242 -0.59 -26.74 -5.08
CA MET A 242 0.71 -26.10 -5.31
C MET A 242 1.89 -27.05 -5.05
N HIS A 243 1.82 -27.90 -4.03
CA HIS A 243 2.87 -28.90 -3.74
C HIS A 243 2.94 -30.05 -4.75
N ARG A 244 1.81 -30.41 -5.37
CA ARG A 244 1.72 -31.54 -6.32
C ARG A 244 2.11 -31.15 -7.75
N HIS A 245 2.12 -29.86 -8.08
CA HIS A 245 2.39 -29.36 -9.42
C HIS A 245 3.77 -28.70 -9.48
N GLU A 246 4.60 -29.18 -10.40
CA GLU A 246 5.92 -28.58 -10.63
C GLU A 246 5.79 -27.17 -11.23
N GLY A 247 6.78 -26.31 -10.95
CA GLY A 247 6.86 -24.98 -11.54
C GLY A 247 6.39 -23.84 -10.63
N TYR A 248 5.70 -24.14 -9.53
CA TYR A 248 5.38 -23.15 -8.50
C TYR A 248 6.52 -22.96 -7.50
N THR A 249 6.59 -21.77 -6.90
CA THR A 249 7.64 -21.37 -5.98
C THR A 249 7.07 -20.57 -4.82
N ALA A 250 7.24 -21.07 -3.60
CA ALA A 250 6.86 -20.36 -2.38
C ALA A 250 7.79 -19.15 -2.15
N ARG A 251 7.22 -17.96 -1.94
CA ARG A 251 7.95 -16.77 -1.47
C ARG A 251 7.07 -16.04 -0.47
N TYR A 252 7.56 -15.85 0.76
CA TYR A 252 6.83 -15.09 1.78
C TYR A 252 7.85 -14.34 2.63
N SER A 253 7.95 -13.02 2.46
CA SER A 253 8.85 -12.17 3.24
C SER A 253 8.26 -11.78 4.59
N GLY A 254 6.93 -11.91 4.75
CA GLY A 254 6.23 -11.51 5.97
C GLY A 254 5.90 -10.02 6.06
N ALA A 255 6.16 -9.25 4.99
CA ALA A 255 5.70 -7.87 4.81
C ALA A 255 4.80 -7.81 3.57
N LEU A 256 3.56 -7.33 3.74
CA LEU A 256 2.54 -7.31 2.69
C LEU A 256 3.01 -6.52 1.46
N VAL A 257 3.60 -5.35 1.67
CA VAL A 257 4.13 -4.48 0.60
C VAL A 257 5.25 -5.18 -0.17
N GLY A 258 6.18 -5.84 0.54
CA GLY A 258 7.31 -6.53 -0.08
C GLY A 258 6.89 -7.73 -0.92
N ASP A 259 5.94 -8.53 -0.41
CA ASP A 259 5.42 -9.67 -1.14
C ASP A 259 4.52 -9.24 -2.30
N LEU A 260 3.67 -8.23 -2.13
CA LEU A 260 2.83 -7.74 -3.22
C LEU A 260 3.65 -7.06 -4.31
N HIS A 261 4.69 -6.28 -3.98
CA HIS A 261 5.57 -5.69 -4.98
C HIS A 261 6.21 -6.76 -5.87
N ARG A 262 6.59 -7.90 -5.28
CA ARG A 262 7.09 -9.05 -6.04
C ARG A 262 6.03 -9.61 -6.99
N ILE A 263 4.80 -9.81 -6.51
CA ILE A 263 3.68 -10.32 -7.31
C ILE A 263 3.31 -9.35 -8.44
N LEU A 264 3.29 -8.05 -8.17
CA LEU A 264 3.03 -7.00 -9.15
C LEU A 264 4.00 -7.08 -10.34
N THR A 265 5.28 -7.34 -10.06
CA THR A 265 6.35 -7.35 -11.06
C THR A 265 6.55 -8.71 -11.73
N GLN A 266 6.42 -9.81 -10.99
CA GLN A 266 6.78 -11.16 -11.46
C GLN A 266 5.56 -12.06 -11.75
N GLY A 267 4.36 -11.61 -11.38
CA GLY A 267 3.14 -12.41 -11.42
C GLY A 267 3.06 -13.44 -10.29
N GLY A 268 1.92 -14.09 -10.21
CA GLY A 268 1.58 -15.06 -9.17
C GLY A 268 0.48 -14.53 -8.25
N VAL A 269 0.40 -15.07 -7.04
CA VAL A 269 -0.66 -14.72 -6.08
C VAL A 269 -0.15 -14.59 -4.65
N PHE A 270 -0.60 -13.53 -3.98
CA PHE A 270 -0.49 -13.33 -2.54
C PHE A 270 -1.79 -13.75 -1.86
N LEU A 271 -1.69 -14.51 -0.77
CA LEU A 271 -2.81 -14.96 0.03
C LEU A 271 -2.62 -14.61 1.51
N TYR A 272 -3.65 -13.99 2.07
CA TYR A 272 -3.87 -13.86 3.51
C TYR A 272 -5.31 -14.24 3.84
N PRO A 273 -5.67 -15.54 3.81
CA PRO A 273 -7.02 -15.98 4.06
C PRO A 273 -7.39 -15.85 5.54
N GLY A 274 -8.70 -15.89 5.83
CA GLY A 274 -9.20 -16.08 7.18
C GLY A 274 -8.75 -17.43 7.76
N THR A 275 -8.57 -17.49 9.07
CA THR A 275 -8.44 -18.78 9.78
C THR A 275 -9.79 -19.17 10.37
N GLN A 276 -9.98 -20.42 10.73
CA GLN A 276 -11.22 -20.89 11.39
C GLN A 276 -11.53 -20.10 12.67
N LYS A 277 -10.50 -19.62 13.39
CA LYS A 277 -10.67 -18.79 14.60
C LYS A 277 -10.88 -17.31 14.30
N LYS A 278 -10.43 -16.83 13.14
CA LYS A 278 -10.49 -15.43 12.69
C LYS A 278 -10.87 -15.41 11.20
N PRO A 279 -12.13 -15.72 10.87
CA PRO A 279 -12.58 -15.84 9.49
C PRO A 279 -12.47 -14.52 8.71
N GLU A 280 -12.49 -13.39 9.42
CA GLU A 280 -12.27 -12.05 8.87
C GLU A 280 -10.81 -11.75 8.50
N GLY A 281 -9.87 -12.67 8.72
CA GLY A 281 -8.46 -12.46 8.41
C GLY A 281 -7.73 -11.56 9.43
N LYS A 282 -6.55 -11.08 9.05
CA LYS A 282 -5.69 -10.21 9.90
C LYS A 282 -5.57 -8.79 9.37
N LEU A 283 -5.46 -8.64 8.05
CA LEU A 283 -5.20 -7.37 7.37
C LEU A 283 -6.43 -6.47 7.43
N ARG A 284 -6.23 -5.16 7.56
CA ARG A 284 -7.29 -4.15 7.64
C ARG A 284 -7.65 -3.64 6.26
N LEU A 285 -8.94 -3.44 6.04
CA LEU A 285 -9.48 -3.08 4.75
C LEU A 285 -9.00 -1.70 4.30
N LEU A 286 -9.18 -0.69 5.15
CA LEU A 286 -9.10 0.71 4.73
C LEU A 286 -7.69 1.23 4.44
N TYR A 287 -6.66 0.67 5.08
CA TYR A 287 -5.27 1.14 4.96
C TYR A 287 -4.28 0.06 4.53
N GLU A 288 -4.68 -1.22 4.45
CA GLU A 288 -3.82 -2.29 3.91
C GLU A 288 -4.40 -2.86 2.62
N THR A 289 -5.57 -3.50 2.66
CA THR A 289 -6.00 -4.34 1.52
C THR A 289 -6.72 -3.59 0.40
N ALA A 290 -7.57 -2.59 0.70
CA ALA A 290 -8.24 -1.80 -0.35
C ALA A 290 -7.28 -0.91 -1.16
N PRO A 291 -6.28 -0.22 -0.55
CA PRO A 291 -5.29 0.54 -1.32
C PRO A 291 -4.49 -0.36 -2.28
N LEU A 292 -4.08 -1.52 -1.79
CA LEU A 292 -3.29 -2.47 -2.56
C LEU A 292 -4.11 -3.22 -3.62
N ALA A 293 -5.36 -3.58 -3.31
CA ALA A 293 -6.29 -4.15 -4.29
C ALA A 293 -6.52 -3.20 -5.45
N TRP A 294 -6.64 -1.89 -5.18
CA TRP A 294 -6.81 -0.92 -6.24
C TRP A 294 -5.60 -0.82 -7.15
N LEU A 295 -4.36 -0.84 -6.61
CA LEU A 295 -3.16 -0.95 -7.45
C LEU A 295 -3.17 -2.23 -8.30
N VAL A 296 -3.55 -3.36 -7.72
CA VAL A 296 -3.60 -4.65 -8.43
C VAL A 296 -4.58 -4.59 -9.60
N GLU A 297 -5.79 -4.07 -9.39
CA GLU A 297 -6.79 -3.91 -10.46
C GLU A 297 -6.34 -2.90 -11.53
N GLN A 298 -5.71 -1.78 -11.14
CA GLN A 298 -5.16 -0.79 -12.07
C GLN A 298 -4.00 -1.33 -12.91
N ALA A 299 -3.26 -2.31 -12.39
CA ALA A 299 -2.23 -3.05 -13.14
C ALA A 299 -2.80 -4.20 -13.98
N GLY A 300 -4.13 -4.40 -13.99
CA GLY A 300 -4.80 -5.46 -14.75
C GLY A 300 -4.79 -6.84 -14.08
N GLY A 301 -4.47 -6.91 -12.78
CA GLY A 301 -4.61 -8.09 -11.94
C GLY A 301 -6.02 -8.24 -11.35
N LYS A 302 -6.16 -9.08 -10.31
CA LYS A 302 -7.42 -9.33 -9.61
C LYS A 302 -7.22 -9.28 -8.09
N ALA A 303 -8.21 -8.74 -7.39
CA ALA A 303 -8.22 -8.67 -5.93
C ALA A 303 -9.55 -9.21 -5.37
N SER A 304 -9.48 -10.16 -4.45
CA SER A 304 -10.65 -10.88 -3.94
C SER A 304 -10.58 -11.11 -2.44
N THR A 305 -11.73 -11.18 -1.79
CA THR A 305 -11.86 -11.72 -0.42
C THR A 305 -11.98 -13.25 -0.41
N GLY A 306 -11.93 -13.88 -1.58
CA GLY A 306 -12.18 -15.31 -1.82
C GLY A 306 -13.61 -15.62 -2.25
N THR A 307 -14.56 -14.74 -1.96
CA THR A 307 -15.99 -14.91 -2.28
C THR A 307 -16.60 -13.76 -3.07
N LYS A 308 -15.94 -12.60 -3.09
CA LYS A 308 -16.36 -11.42 -3.84
C LYS A 308 -15.16 -10.51 -4.11
N PRO A 309 -15.26 -9.58 -5.08
CA PRO A 309 -14.22 -8.58 -5.32
C PRO A 309 -13.89 -7.78 -4.06
N LEU A 310 -12.60 -7.55 -3.82
CA LEU A 310 -12.14 -6.94 -2.57
C LEU A 310 -12.64 -5.48 -2.44
N LEU A 311 -12.56 -4.70 -3.52
CA LEU A 311 -12.98 -3.31 -3.51
C LEU A 311 -14.49 -3.12 -3.33
N ASP A 312 -15.31 -4.15 -3.58
CA ASP A 312 -16.77 -4.10 -3.37
C ASP A 312 -17.16 -4.30 -1.90
N PHE A 313 -16.22 -4.69 -1.04
CA PHE A 313 -16.48 -4.87 0.38
C PHE A 313 -16.75 -3.52 1.07
N ILE A 314 -17.93 -3.36 1.68
CA ILE A 314 -18.28 -2.19 2.49
C ILE A 314 -17.94 -2.47 3.96
N PRO A 315 -16.98 -1.74 4.58
CA PRO A 315 -16.66 -1.93 5.98
C PRO A 315 -17.77 -1.41 6.90
N THR A 316 -17.91 -2.04 8.07
CA THR A 316 -18.86 -1.62 9.12
C THR A 316 -18.20 -0.86 10.26
N LYS A 317 -16.86 -0.77 10.25
CA LYS A 317 -16.03 -0.06 11.22
C LYS A 317 -14.71 0.35 10.58
N LEU A 318 -14.06 1.37 11.14
CA LEU A 318 -12.78 1.88 10.64
C LEU A 318 -11.71 0.77 10.56
N HIS A 319 -11.54 0.02 11.66
CA HIS A 319 -10.55 -1.07 11.80
C HIS A 319 -11.07 -2.42 11.31
N GLN A 320 -11.89 -2.45 10.25
CA GLN A 320 -12.44 -3.69 9.69
C GLN A 320 -11.33 -4.54 9.08
N ARG A 321 -11.27 -5.82 9.46
CA ARG A 321 -10.36 -6.79 8.84
C ARG A 321 -11.01 -7.50 7.66
N THR A 322 -10.19 -7.94 6.72
CA THR A 322 -10.64 -8.76 5.59
C THR A 322 -9.61 -9.81 5.21
N PRO A 323 -10.04 -11.00 4.75
CA PRO A 323 -9.18 -11.86 3.93
C PRO A 323 -8.77 -11.13 2.66
N ALA A 324 -7.60 -11.47 2.13
CA ALA A 324 -7.09 -10.91 0.89
C ALA A 324 -6.44 -11.98 0.02
N ILE A 325 -6.82 -12.02 -1.26
CA ILE A 325 -6.19 -12.78 -2.32
C ILE A 325 -5.92 -11.79 -3.46
N LEU A 326 -4.66 -11.53 -3.74
CA LEU A 326 -4.22 -10.43 -4.61
C LEU A 326 -3.19 -10.95 -5.61
N GLY A 327 -3.33 -10.63 -6.90
CA GLY A 327 -2.29 -10.91 -7.87
C GLY A 327 -2.78 -11.09 -9.30
N SER A 328 -2.06 -11.92 -10.03
CA SER A 328 -2.33 -12.32 -11.41
C SER A 328 -3.75 -12.89 -11.53
N THR A 329 -4.47 -12.48 -12.57
CA THR A 329 -5.90 -12.82 -12.74
C THR A 329 -6.14 -14.33 -12.69
N GLU A 330 -5.35 -15.11 -13.43
CA GLU A 330 -5.51 -16.57 -13.52
C GLU A 330 -5.19 -17.27 -12.19
N ASP A 331 -4.19 -16.78 -11.45
CA ASP A 331 -3.78 -17.36 -10.17
C ASP A 331 -4.80 -17.06 -9.06
N VAL A 332 -5.39 -15.87 -9.05
CA VAL A 332 -6.47 -15.52 -8.12
C VAL A 332 -7.73 -16.34 -8.41
N GLU A 333 -8.09 -16.50 -9.68
CA GLU A 333 -9.22 -17.34 -10.11
C GLU A 333 -9.04 -18.80 -9.73
N LEU A 334 -7.81 -19.31 -9.84
CA LEU A 334 -7.49 -20.65 -9.37
C LEU A 334 -7.79 -20.80 -7.87
N VAL A 335 -7.34 -19.86 -7.02
CA VAL A 335 -7.67 -19.88 -5.58
C VAL A 335 -9.18 -19.84 -5.34
N GLU A 336 -9.90 -18.95 -6.02
CA GLU A 336 -11.36 -18.82 -5.91
C GLU A 336 -12.09 -20.12 -6.29
N SER A 337 -11.56 -20.86 -7.27
CA SER A 337 -12.15 -22.13 -7.69
C SER A 337 -12.12 -23.20 -6.58
N PHE A 338 -11.03 -23.28 -5.80
CA PHE A 338 -10.94 -24.19 -4.65
C PHE A 338 -11.92 -23.78 -3.53
N ILE A 339 -12.06 -22.47 -3.28
CA ILE A 339 -13.00 -21.94 -2.29
C ILE A 339 -14.44 -22.27 -2.69
N SER A 340 -14.80 -22.03 -3.95
CA SER A 340 -16.14 -22.28 -4.49
C SER A 340 -16.50 -23.77 -4.47
N GLU A 341 -15.57 -24.64 -4.87
CA GLU A 341 -15.77 -26.09 -4.82
C GLU A 341 -15.94 -26.59 -3.37
N GLY A 342 -15.14 -26.10 -2.43
CA GLY A 342 -15.29 -26.43 -1.02
C GLY A 342 -16.64 -26.01 -0.43
N GLN A 343 -17.15 -24.83 -0.82
CA GLN A 343 -18.49 -24.37 -0.42
C GLN A 343 -19.61 -25.25 -1.00
N ARG A 344 -19.48 -25.65 -2.26
CA ARG A 344 -20.44 -26.54 -2.91
C ARG A 344 -20.51 -27.91 -2.21
N GLN A 345 -19.36 -28.50 -1.90
CA GLN A 345 -19.30 -29.80 -1.22
C GLN A 345 -19.92 -29.74 0.19
N LEU A 346 -19.78 -28.63 0.90
CA LEU A 346 -20.44 -28.43 2.20
C LEU A 346 -21.98 -28.37 2.06
N LEU A 347 -22.49 -27.77 0.99
CA LEU A 347 -23.93 -27.70 0.72
C LEU A 347 -24.54 -29.03 0.26
N GLU A 348 -23.76 -29.92 -0.35
CA GLU A 348 -24.21 -31.27 -0.77
C GLU A 348 -24.24 -32.28 0.40
N VAL A 349 -23.63 -31.95 1.55
CA VAL A 349 -23.55 -32.80 2.75
C VAL A 349 -24.60 -32.43 3.82
N VAL A 350 -25.28 -31.28 3.66
CA VAL A 350 -26.40 -30.80 4.50
C VAL A 350 -27.72 -31.15 3.82
#